data_AF-A0A5B7FC48-F1
#
_entry.id   AF-A0A5B7FC48-F1
#
_cell.length_a   1.000
_cell.length_b   1.000
_cell.length_c   1.000
_cell.angle_alpha   90.00
_cell.angle_beta   90.00
_cell.angle_gamma   90.00
#
_symmetry.space_group_name_H-M   'P 1'
#
loop_
_entity.id
_entity.type
_entity.pdbx_description
1 polymer ?
#
loop_
_entity_poly.entity_id
_entity_poly.type
_entity_poly.pdbx_seq_one_letter_code
_entity_poly.pdbx_strand_id
1 'polypeptide(L)'
;MADLIYLMNTLLDNKGNILIPGLMDEVAPLTSEEEKLYADIDFDVEDYRRDLGHDRLVHHQDKIKTLMARWRNPSLSLHGIEGAFSEPGAKTVIPRKVIGKFSIRIVPNQTPETVSKVTVDYLNKQWEKRGSPNKMKASLHHSGIHWLSDPNHPHIQAGRRAVRHTFGMDADMTRDGCSIPITLIMQAAFYHGGRCWMSDPNHSNYEAGRRATKLVYGVEPDMTREGGSIPVTLVLQVTEMEGSAPAWQADYTHQNYLAGRRATQLVYGVEPDLTREGGSIPITIILQPLPASVSDKAKTSCNDAY
;
A
#
# COMPACT_ATOMS: atom_id res chain seq x y z
N MET A 1 -9.77 -14.35 -23.43
CA MET A 1 -8.89 -13.17 -23.66
C MET A 1 -9.64 -12.00 -24.29
N ALA A 2 -10.15 -12.13 -25.52
CA ALA A 2 -10.81 -11.03 -26.26
C ALA A 2 -11.87 -10.26 -25.45
N ASP A 3 -12.78 -10.95 -24.77
CA ASP A 3 -13.84 -10.28 -24.00
C ASP A 3 -13.32 -9.52 -22.77
N LEU A 4 -12.18 -9.95 -22.20
CA LEU A 4 -11.56 -9.23 -21.08
C LEU A 4 -10.93 -7.92 -21.57
N ILE A 5 -10.25 -7.95 -22.72
CA ILE A 5 -9.71 -6.74 -23.36
C ILE A 5 -10.85 -5.78 -23.71
N TYR A 6 -11.97 -6.27 -24.26
CA TYR A 6 -13.16 -5.46 -24.50
C TYR A 6 -13.63 -4.75 -23.21
N LEU A 7 -13.83 -5.49 -22.11
CA LEU A 7 -14.27 -4.91 -20.84
C LEU A 7 -13.27 -3.87 -20.30
N MET A 8 -11.99 -4.20 -20.23
CA MET A 8 -10.96 -3.29 -19.71
C MET A 8 -10.86 -1.99 -20.54
N ASN A 9 -11.06 -2.09 -21.86
CA ASN A 9 -11.09 -0.94 -22.77
C ASN A 9 -12.39 -0.10 -22.70
N THR A 10 -13.37 -0.49 -21.89
CA THR A 10 -14.55 0.38 -21.60
C THR A 10 -14.38 1.22 -20.33
N LEU A 11 -13.32 1.03 -19.55
CA LEU A 11 -13.15 1.70 -18.25
C LEU A 11 -12.61 3.14 -18.35
N LEU A 12 -11.81 3.43 -19.38
CA LEU A 12 -11.11 4.71 -19.57
C LEU A 12 -11.24 5.18 -21.02
N ASP A 13 -11.25 6.49 -21.23
CA ASP A 13 -11.06 7.10 -22.56
C ASP A 13 -9.57 7.26 -22.92
N ASN A 14 -9.30 7.78 -24.12
CA ASN A 14 -7.94 8.04 -24.61
C ASN A 14 -7.22 9.23 -23.94
N LYS A 15 -7.85 9.89 -22.97
CA LYS A 15 -7.28 10.97 -22.14
C LYS A 15 -7.10 10.57 -20.67
N GLY A 16 -7.54 9.36 -20.29
CA GLY A 16 -7.50 8.86 -18.92
C GLY A 16 -8.74 9.23 -18.07
N ASN A 17 -9.83 9.71 -18.67
CA ASN A 17 -11.08 9.95 -17.95
C ASN A 17 -11.82 8.63 -17.71
N ILE A 18 -12.41 8.49 -16.53
CA ILE A 18 -13.18 7.29 -16.14
C ILE A 18 -14.55 7.30 -16.83
N LEU A 19 -14.88 6.20 -17.52
CA LEU A 19 -16.10 6.05 -18.33
C LEU A 19 -17.27 5.37 -17.61
N ILE A 20 -17.14 5.14 -16.30
CA ILE A 20 -18.17 4.50 -15.45
C ILE A 20 -19.19 5.58 -15.01
N PRO A 21 -20.46 5.53 -15.47
CA PRO A 21 -21.48 6.49 -15.07
C PRO A 21 -21.79 6.38 -13.57
N GLY A 22 -22.05 7.49 -12.90
CA GLY A 22 -22.31 7.54 -11.46
C GLY A 22 -21.06 7.61 -10.58
N LEU A 23 -19.86 7.37 -11.12
CA LEU A 23 -18.63 7.37 -10.33
C LEU A 23 -18.19 8.79 -9.94
N MET A 24 -18.40 9.77 -10.83
CA MET A 24 -18.00 11.17 -10.61
C MET A 24 -19.02 11.97 -9.80
N ASP A 25 -20.24 11.45 -9.60
CA ASP A 25 -21.39 12.19 -9.07
C ASP A 25 -21.19 12.59 -7.59
N GLU A 26 -20.53 11.75 -6.79
CA GLU A 26 -20.21 12.01 -5.38
C GLU A 26 -18.92 12.86 -5.20
N VAL A 27 -18.18 13.17 -6.27
CA VAL A 27 -16.89 13.87 -6.18
C VAL A 27 -17.12 15.34 -5.79
N ALA A 28 -16.58 15.75 -4.63
CA ALA A 28 -16.71 17.11 -4.12
C ALA A 28 -16.27 18.18 -5.16
N PRO A 29 -17.07 19.24 -5.41
CA PRO A 29 -16.69 20.30 -6.34
C PRO A 29 -15.48 21.09 -5.83
N LEU A 30 -14.63 21.56 -6.75
CA LEU A 30 -13.51 22.44 -6.42
C LEU A 30 -14.06 23.81 -5.97
N THR A 31 -13.62 24.29 -4.81
CA THR A 31 -13.93 25.66 -4.36
C THR A 31 -12.77 26.62 -4.65
N SER A 32 -13.04 27.94 -4.65
CA SER A 32 -12.01 28.96 -4.91
C SER A 32 -10.93 29.02 -3.83
N GLU A 33 -11.28 28.54 -2.63
CA GLU A 33 -10.41 28.43 -1.46
C GLU A 33 -9.51 27.21 -1.59
N GLU A 34 -10.05 26.05 -2.03
CA GLU A 34 -9.24 24.86 -2.30
C GLU A 34 -8.28 25.10 -3.49
N GLU A 35 -8.73 25.77 -4.55
CA GLU A 35 -7.90 26.06 -5.73
C GLU A 35 -6.63 26.85 -5.38
N LYS A 36 -6.75 27.85 -4.50
CA LYS A 36 -5.61 28.67 -4.03
C LYS A 36 -4.55 27.84 -3.30
N LEU A 37 -4.94 26.79 -2.57
CA LEU A 37 -3.99 25.93 -1.86
C LEU A 37 -3.00 25.25 -2.81
N TYR A 38 -3.39 24.96 -4.06
CA TYR A 38 -2.49 24.36 -5.05
C TYR A 38 -1.51 25.35 -5.70
N ALA A 39 -1.76 26.66 -5.58
CA ALA A 39 -0.92 27.69 -6.19
C ALA A 39 0.39 27.88 -5.42
N ASP A 40 0.32 27.91 -4.08
CA ASP A 40 1.45 28.21 -3.20
C ASP A 40 2.40 27.02 -2.96
N ILE A 41 1.96 25.79 -3.25
CA ILE A 41 2.75 24.56 -3.01
C ILE A 41 4.00 24.52 -3.89
N ASP A 42 5.14 24.23 -3.27
CA ASP A 42 6.42 24.04 -3.95
C ASP A 42 6.45 22.67 -4.64
N PHE A 43 6.19 22.68 -5.94
CA PHE A 43 6.18 21.50 -6.78
C PHE A 43 6.60 21.89 -8.20
N ASP A 44 7.86 21.62 -8.53
CA ASP A 44 8.36 21.71 -9.89
C ASP A 44 7.86 20.51 -10.71
N VAL A 45 7.01 20.84 -11.69
CA VAL A 45 6.35 19.88 -12.59
C VAL A 45 7.27 19.36 -13.70
N GLU A 46 8.34 20.09 -14.04
CA GLU A 46 9.38 19.66 -14.99
C GLU A 46 10.37 18.70 -14.33
N ASP A 47 10.75 18.97 -13.08
CA ASP A 47 11.56 18.05 -12.28
C ASP A 47 10.80 16.74 -12.04
N TYR A 48 9.54 16.82 -11.59
CA TYR A 48 8.67 15.65 -11.46
C TYR A 48 8.52 14.85 -12.77
N ARG A 49 8.39 15.53 -13.91
CA ARG A 49 8.33 14.88 -15.23
C ARG A 49 9.65 14.18 -15.58
N ARG A 50 10.78 14.83 -15.30
CA ARG A 50 12.13 14.32 -15.58
C ARG A 50 12.44 13.07 -14.75
N ASP A 51 12.08 13.07 -13.47
CA ASP A 51 12.28 11.94 -12.56
C ASP A 51 11.45 10.71 -12.96
N LEU A 52 10.27 10.93 -13.56
CA LEU A 52 9.46 9.86 -14.16
C LEU A 52 9.99 9.36 -15.52
N GLY A 53 10.99 10.01 -16.12
CA GLY A 53 11.55 9.62 -17.42
C GLY A 53 10.57 9.75 -18.59
N HIS A 54 9.69 10.76 -18.58
CA HIS A 54 8.67 10.94 -19.62
C HIS A 54 8.79 12.28 -20.36
N ASP A 55 8.56 12.28 -21.68
CA ASP A 55 8.51 13.51 -22.48
C ASP A 55 7.34 14.43 -22.09
N ARG A 56 6.22 13.84 -21.65
CA ARG A 56 5.03 14.61 -21.26
C ARG A 56 4.20 13.95 -20.17
N LEU A 57 3.65 14.77 -19.27
CA LEU A 57 2.63 14.36 -18.30
C LEU A 57 1.22 14.34 -18.93
N VAL A 58 0.29 13.61 -18.31
CA VAL A 58 -1.13 13.54 -18.71
C VAL A 58 -1.78 14.93 -18.77
N HIS A 59 -1.42 15.82 -17.83
CA HIS A 59 -1.96 17.17 -17.73
C HIS A 59 -1.07 18.25 -18.35
N HIS A 60 -0.22 17.91 -19.33
CA HIS A 60 0.54 18.89 -20.12
C HIS A 60 1.33 19.90 -19.27
N GLN A 61 2.08 19.41 -18.27
CA GLN A 61 2.93 20.24 -17.40
C GLN A 61 2.16 21.25 -16.52
N ASP A 62 0.83 21.11 -16.40
CA ASP A 62 0.05 21.95 -15.51
C ASP A 62 0.19 21.48 -14.04
N LYS A 63 0.86 22.28 -13.20
CA LYS A 63 1.06 22.02 -11.77
C LYS A 63 -0.25 21.72 -11.05
N ILE A 64 -1.21 22.64 -11.16
CA ILE A 64 -2.48 22.59 -10.39
C ILE A 64 -3.30 21.37 -10.81
N LYS A 65 -3.47 21.13 -12.12
CA LYS A 65 -4.18 19.94 -12.61
C LYS A 65 -3.47 18.64 -12.20
N THR A 66 -2.14 18.60 -12.21
CA THR A 66 -1.36 17.42 -11.78
C THR A 66 -1.56 17.13 -10.30
N LEU A 67 -1.49 18.13 -9.42
CA LEU A 67 -1.75 17.96 -7.98
C LEU A 67 -3.21 17.58 -7.70
N MET A 68 -4.18 18.26 -8.33
CA MET A 68 -5.60 17.90 -8.22
C MET A 68 -5.89 16.47 -8.69
N ALA A 69 -5.27 16.02 -9.79
CA ALA A 69 -5.41 14.67 -10.31
C ALA A 69 -4.85 13.60 -9.35
N ARG A 70 -3.75 13.91 -8.64
CA ARG A 70 -3.16 13.01 -7.64
C ARG A 70 -3.95 12.97 -6.33
N TRP A 71 -4.56 14.08 -5.91
CA TRP A 71 -5.03 14.24 -4.52
C TRP A 71 -6.54 14.31 -4.33
N ARG A 72 -7.30 14.87 -5.29
CA ARG A 72 -8.73 15.15 -5.13
C ARG A 72 -9.65 14.67 -6.26
N ASN A 73 -9.11 14.24 -7.39
CA ASN A 73 -9.88 13.50 -8.41
C ASN A 73 -9.70 11.98 -8.21
N PRO A 74 -10.74 11.17 -8.45
CA PRO A 74 -10.58 9.74 -8.55
C PRO A 74 -9.75 9.38 -9.79
N SER A 75 -9.01 8.27 -9.71
CA SER A 75 -8.20 7.75 -10.83
C SER A 75 -8.36 6.24 -10.94
N LEU A 76 -8.26 5.71 -12.16
CA LEU A 76 -8.35 4.27 -12.43
C LEU A 76 -7.04 3.80 -13.07
N SER A 77 -6.49 2.70 -12.58
CA SER A 77 -5.25 2.09 -13.11
C SER A 77 -5.48 0.62 -13.43
N LEU A 78 -5.05 0.19 -14.63
CA LEU A 78 -5.04 -1.21 -15.04
C LEU A 78 -3.70 -1.84 -14.64
N HIS A 79 -3.73 -2.93 -13.88
CA HIS A 79 -2.54 -3.55 -13.27
C HIS A 79 -2.00 -4.73 -14.07
N GLY A 80 -2.86 -5.44 -14.80
CA GLY A 80 -2.47 -6.59 -15.60
C GLY A 80 -3.55 -7.65 -15.72
N ILE A 81 -3.17 -8.79 -16.30
CA ILE A 81 -4.07 -9.91 -16.59
C ILE A 81 -3.40 -11.21 -16.11
N GLU A 82 -4.06 -11.89 -15.18
CA GLU A 82 -3.65 -13.21 -14.67
C GLU A 82 -4.27 -14.34 -15.54
N GLY A 83 -3.54 -15.45 -15.68
CA GLY A 83 -3.99 -16.63 -16.44
C GLY A 83 -3.75 -16.57 -17.95
N ALA A 84 -3.19 -15.47 -18.45
CA ALA A 84 -2.68 -15.34 -19.81
C ALA A 84 -1.17 -15.67 -19.88
N PHE A 85 -0.59 -15.67 -21.08
CA PHE A 85 0.86 -15.73 -21.27
C PHE A 85 1.49 -14.36 -21.00
N SER A 86 2.43 -14.30 -20.06
CA SER A 86 3.10 -13.06 -19.60
C SER A 86 4.62 -13.15 -19.57
N GLU A 87 5.19 -14.29 -19.98
CA GLU A 87 6.64 -14.50 -20.05
C GLU A 87 7.20 -13.93 -21.38
N PRO A 88 8.51 -13.66 -21.47
CA PRO A 88 9.13 -13.30 -22.74
C PRO A 88 8.96 -14.36 -23.83
N GLY A 89 8.85 -13.92 -25.09
CA GLY A 89 8.75 -14.80 -26.26
C GLY A 89 7.34 -14.89 -26.84
N ALA A 90 6.97 -16.05 -27.38
CA ALA A 90 5.68 -16.29 -28.02
C ALA A 90 5.10 -17.66 -27.62
N LYS A 91 3.78 -17.70 -27.37
CA LYS A 91 3.05 -18.92 -27.01
C LYS A 91 1.69 -18.92 -27.70
N THR A 92 1.46 -19.87 -28.60
CA THR A 92 0.24 -19.98 -29.43
C THR A 92 -0.93 -20.60 -28.66
N VAL A 93 -1.34 -19.94 -27.56
CA VAL A 93 -2.34 -20.44 -26.61
C VAL A 93 -3.59 -19.56 -26.56
N ILE A 94 -4.75 -20.19 -26.40
CA ILE A 94 -6.00 -19.52 -26.04
C ILE A 94 -6.25 -19.77 -24.54
N PRO A 95 -6.11 -18.76 -23.66
CA PRO A 95 -6.31 -18.94 -22.22
C PRO A 95 -7.76 -19.34 -21.86
N ARG A 96 -7.92 -20.46 -21.14
CA ARG A 96 -9.24 -20.98 -20.72
C ARG A 96 -9.98 -20.09 -19.70
N LYS A 97 -9.22 -19.33 -18.91
CA LYS A 97 -9.69 -18.41 -17.86
C LYS A 97 -8.65 -17.29 -17.75
N VAL A 98 -9.12 -16.06 -17.62
CA VAL A 98 -8.28 -14.88 -17.37
C VAL A 98 -8.93 -14.00 -16.31
N ILE A 99 -8.13 -13.26 -15.54
CA ILE A 99 -8.59 -12.30 -14.54
C ILE A 99 -7.89 -10.97 -14.79
N GLY A 100 -8.64 -9.95 -15.20
CA GLY A 100 -8.12 -8.58 -15.30
C GLY A 100 -8.12 -7.90 -13.94
N LYS A 101 -7.04 -7.20 -13.63
CA LYS A 101 -6.85 -6.48 -12.36
C LYS A 101 -6.79 -4.99 -12.64
N PHE A 102 -7.58 -4.21 -11.91
CA PHE A 102 -7.56 -2.76 -11.91
C PHE A 102 -7.95 -2.24 -10.52
N SER A 103 -7.66 -0.97 -10.24
CA SER A 103 -8.12 -0.29 -9.02
C SER A 103 -8.63 1.10 -9.34
N ILE A 104 -9.55 1.58 -8.50
CA ILE A 104 -10.00 2.98 -8.49
C ILE A 104 -9.51 3.60 -7.18
N ARG A 105 -8.77 4.71 -7.27
CA ARG A 105 -8.52 5.59 -6.11
C ARG A 105 -9.77 6.43 -5.91
N ILE A 106 -10.36 6.36 -4.71
CA ILE A 106 -11.53 7.14 -4.33
C ILE A 106 -11.13 8.38 -3.53
N VAL A 107 -11.99 9.39 -3.54
CA VAL A 107 -11.74 10.71 -2.96
C VAL A 107 -12.86 11.09 -1.98
N PRO A 108 -12.76 12.22 -1.25
CA PRO A 108 -13.76 12.62 -0.27
C PRO A 108 -15.20 12.57 -0.79
N ASN A 109 -16.10 12.13 0.08
CA ASN A 109 -17.53 11.87 -0.13
C ASN A 109 -17.87 10.57 -0.90
N GLN A 110 -16.92 9.93 -1.57
CA GLN A 110 -17.13 8.62 -2.19
C GLN A 110 -17.00 7.49 -1.17
N THR A 111 -17.92 6.52 -1.20
CA THR A 111 -17.81 5.27 -0.42
C THR A 111 -17.32 4.10 -1.29
N PRO A 112 -16.54 3.15 -0.73
CA PRO A 112 -16.20 1.92 -1.44
C PRO A 112 -17.44 1.12 -1.89
N GLU A 113 -18.52 1.18 -1.12
CA GLU A 113 -19.78 0.51 -1.38
C GLU A 113 -20.47 1.09 -2.63
N THR A 114 -20.62 2.42 -2.72
CA THR A 114 -21.16 3.09 -3.91
C THR A 114 -20.27 2.80 -5.12
N VAL A 115 -18.96 3.05 -5.02
CA VAL A 115 -18.01 2.93 -6.14
C VAL A 115 -17.93 1.49 -6.66
N SER A 116 -17.91 0.51 -5.76
CA SER A 116 -17.96 -0.92 -6.12
C SER A 116 -19.26 -1.25 -6.86
N LYS A 117 -20.41 -0.80 -6.33
CA LYS A 117 -21.72 -1.05 -6.95
C LYS A 117 -21.80 -0.48 -8.37
N VAL A 118 -21.51 0.80 -8.58
CA VAL A 118 -21.61 1.42 -9.92
C VAL A 118 -20.63 0.79 -10.92
N THR A 119 -19.44 0.38 -10.46
CA THR A 119 -18.44 -0.30 -11.28
C THR A 119 -18.89 -1.71 -11.70
N VAL A 120 -19.44 -2.50 -10.77
CA VAL A 120 -19.96 -3.85 -11.05
C VAL A 120 -21.19 -3.78 -11.95
N ASP A 121 -22.13 -2.88 -11.68
CA ASP A 121 -23.31 -2.65 -12.51
C ASP A 121 -22.93 -2.23 -13.93
N TYR A 122 -21.90 -1.38 -14.08
CA TYR A 122 -21.37 -0.99 -15.39
C TYR A 122 -20.76 -2.17 -16.15
N LEU A 123 -19.89 -2.95 -15.51
CA LEU A 123 -19.25 -4.12 -16.11
C LEU A 123 -20.27 -5.18 -16.53
N ASN A 124 -21.32 -5.40 -15.73
CA ASN A 124 -22.42 -6.29 -16.09
C ASN A 124 -23.17 -5.80 -17.34
N LYS A 125 -23.52 -4.50 -17.41
CA LYS A 125 -24.14 -3.90 -18.61
C LYS A 125 -23.27 -3.97 -19.86
N GLN A 126 -21.94 -3.81 -19.73
CA GLN A 126 -21.02 -3.99 -20.86
C GLN A 126 -20.89 -5.46 -21.27
N TRP A 127 -20.99 -6.40 -20.32
CA TRP A 127 -21.02 -7.83 -20.61
C TRP A 127 -22.28 -8.27 -21.36
N GLU A 128 -23.45 -7.78 -20.95
CA GLU A 128 -24.72 -8.00 -21.64
C GLU A 128 -24.65 -7.50 -23.10
N LYS A 129 -24.16 -6.27 -23.30
CA LYS A 129 -23.91 -5.71 -24.64
C LYS A 129 -22.91 -6.51 -25.47
N ARG A 130 -21.91 -7.13 -24.82
CA ARG A 130 -20.90 -7.94 -25.49
C ARG A 130 -21.48 -9.26 -26.04
N GLY A 131 -22.55 -9.78 -25.45
CA GLY A 131 -23.26 -10.98 -25.93
C GLY A 131 -22.40 -12.24 -26.01
N SER A 132 -21.32 -12.33 -25.23
CA SER A 132 -20.39 -13.46 -25.29
C SER A 132 -20.96 -14.71 -24.60
N PRO A 133 -20.78 -15.93 -25.16
CA PRO A 133 -21.20 -17.18 -24.53
C PRO A 133 -20.31 -17.58 -23.33
N ASN A 134 -19.25 -16.83 -23.04
CA ASN A 134 -18.37 -17.06 -21.90
C ASN A 134 -19.06 -16.71 -20.56
N LYS A 135 -18.39 -17.00 -19.44
CA LYS A 135 -18.85 -16.60 -18.10
C LYS A 135 -18.02 -15.43 -17.58
N MET A 136 -18.69 -14.42 -17.02
CA MET A 136 -18.07 -13.24 -16.39
C MET A 136 -18.57 -13.10 -14.95
N LYS A 137 -17.68 -12.67 -14.05
CA LYS A 137 -18.02 -12.22 -12.71
C LYS A 137 -17.08 -11.07 -12.33
N ALA A 138 -17.65 -9.89 -12.05
CA ALA A 138 -16.94 -8.80 -11.40
C ALA A 138 -17.10 -8.90 -9.88
N SER A 139 -16.07 -8.54 -9.12
CA SER A 139 -16.11 -8.51 -7.65
C SER A 139 -14.98 -7.64 -7.09
N LEU A 140 -15.29 -6.89 -6.03
CA LEU A 140 -14.31 -6.16 -5.23
C LEU A 140 -13.41 -7.14 -4.47
N HIS A 141 -12.11 -6.85 -4.41
CA HIS A 141 -11.13 -7.62 -3.62
C HIS A 141 -10.73 -6.92 -2.31
N HIS A 142 -10.48 -5.62 -2.36
CA HIS A 142 -10.09 -4.81 -1.22
C HIS A 142 -10.65 -3.39 -1.38
N SER A 143 -11.00 -2.77 -0.25
CA SER A 143 -11.42 -1.38 -0.14
C SER A 143 -10.76 -0.71 1.07
N GLY A 144 -10.54 0.60 0.93
CA GLY A 144 -10.31 1.51 2.04
C GLY A 144 -11.06 2.81 1.74
N ILE A 145 -11.66 3.42 2.76
CA ILE A 145 -12.25 4.76 2.63
C ILE A 145 -11.13 5.81 2.55
N HIS A 146 -11.41 6.96 1.94
CA HIS A 146 -10.51 8.11 1.97
C HIS A 146 -10.26 8.58 3.42
N TRP A 147 -9.17 9.33 3.64
CA TRP A 147 -8.88 9.96 4.93
C TRP A 147 -8.51 11.43 4.73
N LEU A 148 -8.97 12.27 5.66
CA LEU A 148 -8.63 13.69 5.75
C LEU A 148 -8.44 14.05 7.23
N SER A 149 -7.64 15.08 7.49
CA SER A 149 -7.44 15.67 8.81
C SER A 149 -7.56 17.19 8.73
N ASP A 150 -7.94 17.83 9.83
CA ASP A 150 -7.91 19.28 9.95
C ASP A 150 -6.44 19.76 10.04
N PRO A 151 -5.95 20.58 9.09
CA PRO A 151 -4.58 21.10 9.16
C PRO A 151 -4.35 21.98 10.40
N ASN A 152 -5.40 22.51 11.04
CA ASN A 152 -5.30 23.31 12.26
C ASN A 152 -5.21 22.47 13.54
N HIS A 153 -5.36 21.14 13.46
CA HIS A 153 -5.29 20.27 14.63
C HIS A 153 -3.94 20.41 15.36
N PRO A 154 -3.91 20.47 16.72
CA PRO A 154 -2.68 20.74 17.47
C PRO A 154 -1.49 19.83 17.14
N HIS A 155 -1.74 18.56 16.79
CA HIS A 155 -0.69 17.62 16.37
C HIS A 155 -0.05 18.00 15.03
N ILE A 156 -0.86 18.46 14.06
CA ILE A 156 -0.35 18.94 12.76
C ILE A 156 0.46 20.21 12.96
N GLN A 157 -0.04 21.15 13.79
CA GLN A 157 0.69 22.38 14.11
C GLN A 157 1.99 22.11 14.88
N ALA A 158 2.06 21.05 15.70
CA ALA A 158 3.31 20.59 16.31
C ALA A 158 4.31 20.08 15.25
N GLY A 159 3.84 19.27 14.29
CA GLY A 159 4.64 18.83 13.13
C GLY A 159 5.19 20.01 12.31
N ARG A 160 4.35 21.01 11.98
CA ARG A 160 4.79 22.23 11.27
C ARG A 160 5.89 22.99 12.02
N ARG A 161 5.77 23.14 13.35
CA ARG A 161 6.82 23.75 14.18
C ARG A 161 8.12 22.94 14.18
N ALA A 162 8.04 21.61 14.21
CA ALA A 162 9.21 20.74 14.15
C ALA A 162 9.94 20.84 12.80
N VAL A 163 9.20 20.82 11.68
CA VAL A 163 9.79 21.02 10.34
C VAL A 163 10.46 22.40 10.25
N ARG A 164 9.80 23.46 10.69
CA ARG A 164 10.37 24.82 10.69
C ARG A 164 11.62 24.93 11.57
N HIS A 165 11.65 24.27 12.72
CA HIS A 165 12.81 24.25 13.60
C HIS A 165 14.01 23.53 12.97
N THR A 166 13.78 22.41 12.29
CA THR A 166 14.85 21.57 11.71
C THR A 166 15.36 22.09 10.37
N PHE A 167 14.47 22.56 9.49
CA PHE A 167 14.80 22.91 8.10
C PHE A 167 14.76 24.42 7.81
N GLY A 168 14.36 25.26 8.78
CA GLY A 168 14.31 26.72 8.63
C GLY A 168 13.17 27.26 7.74
N MET A 169 12.35 26.36 7.17
CA MET A 169 11.27 26.66 6.22
C MET A 169 9.92 26.16 6.73
N ASP A 170 8.83 26.79 6.30
CA ASP A 170 7.48 26.30 6.62
C ASP A 170 7.14 25.04 5.81
N ALA A 171 6.38 24.13 6.42
CA ALA A 171 5.94 22.90 5.77
C ALA A 171 4.70 23.13 4.89
N ASP A 172 4.76 22.67 3.64
CA ASP A 172 3.60 22.56 2.77
C ASP A 172 2.60 21.52 3.28
N MET A 173 1.32 21.89 3.25
CA MET A 173 0.22 21.04 3.69
C MET A 173 -0.30 20.20 2.52
N THR A 174 0.40 19.10 2.23
CA THR A 174 0.10 18.22 1.10
C THR A 174 -0.97 17.17 1.42
N ARG A 175 -1.63 16.68 0.37
CA ARG A 175 -2.39 15.42 0.38
C ARG A 175 -1.56 14.34 -0.33
N ASP A 176 -2.05 13.10 -0.33
CA ASP A 176 -1.44 12.02 -1.10
C ASP A 176 -2.52 11.23 -1.86
N GLY A 177 -2.15 10.67 -3.01
CA GLY A 177 -2.94 9.69 -3.77
C GLY A 177 -2.67 8.24 -3.38
N CYS A 178 -1.69 8.01 -2.50
CA CYS A 178 -1.50 6.72 -1.82
C CYS A 178 -2.68 6.41 -0.87
N SER A 179 -2.72 5.19 -0.32
CA SER A 179 -3.74 4.80 0.65
C SER A 179 -3.09 4.00 1.78
N ILE A 180 -3.32 4.41 3.02
CA ILE A 180 -2.72 3.85 4.23
C ILE A 180 -3.87 3.44 5.16
N PRO A 181 -4.48 2.23 5.00
CA PRO A 181 -5.73 1.88 5.69
C PRO A 181 -5.66 1.87 7.22
N ILE A 182 -4.46 1.76 7.80
CA ILE A 182 -4.26 1.76 9.26
C ILE A 182 -4.61 3.12 9.92
N THR A 183 -4.60 4.24 9.19
CA THR A 183 -5.00 5.55 9.74
C THR A 183 -6.44 5.55 10.26
N LEU A 184 -7.32 4.83 9.55
CA LEU A 184 -8.73 4.66 9.90
C LEU A 184 -8.90 3.83 11.17
N ILE A 185 -8.11 2.76 11.31
CA ILE A 185 -8.11 1.89 12.48
C ILE A 185 -7.59 2.65 13.70
N MET A 186 -6.53 3.46 13.55
CA MET A 186 -6.03 4.32 14.65
C MET A 186 -7.04 5.39 15.04
N GLN A 187 -7.78 5.98 14.09
CA GLN A 187 -8.84 6.93 14.37
C GLN A 187 -10.04 6.26 15.07
N ALA A 188 -10.39 5.03 14.71
CA ALA A 188 -11.42 4.23 15.38
C ALA A 188 -10.97 3.66 16.73
N ALA A 189 -9.67 3.45 16.96
CA ALA A 189 -9.12 2.90 18.20
C ALA A 189 -9.34 3.82 19.41
N PHE A 190 -9.55 5.12 19.20
CA PHE A 190 -9.99 6.06 20.25
C PHE A 190 -11.43 5.81 20.74
N TYR A 191 -12.20 4.91 20.11
CA TYR A 191 -13.60 4.61 20.45
C TYR A 191 -13.87 3.19 21.00
N HIS A 192 -12.94 2.24 20.93
CA HIS A 192 -13.17 0.86 21.40
C HIS A 192 -12.19 0.42 22.50
N GLY A 193 -12.68 0.47 23.75
CA GLY A 193 -11.95 0.12 24.97
C GLY A 193 -11.71 -1.39 25.20
N GLY A 194 -10.93 -2.04 24.33
CA GLY A 194 -10.26 -3.29 24.68
C GLY A 194 -9.14 -3.03 25.69
N ARG A 195 -9.09 -3.79 26.79
CA ARG A 195 -7.98 -3.64 27.76
C ARG A 195 -6.69 -4.12 27.12
N CYS A 196 -5.71 -3.23 27.02
CA CYS A 196 -4.35 -3.57 26.61
C CYS A 196 -3.74 -4.62 27.54
N TRP A 197 -2.99 -5.57 26.99
CA TRP A 197 -2.05 -6.35 27.78
C TRP A 197 -0.98 -5.40 28.34
N MET A 198 -0.77 -5.44 29.65
CA MET A 198 0.18 -4.61 30.36
C MET A 198 1.06 -5.55 31.18
N SER A 199 2.33 -5.68 30.79
CA SER A 199 3.31 -6.46 31.55
C SER A 199 3.85 -5.60 32.70
N ASP A 200 4.24 -6.23 33.81
CA ASP A 200 4.83 -5.52 34.94
C ASP A 200 6.21 -4.96 34.55
N PRO A 201 6.43 -3.63 34.58
CA PRO A 201 7.73 -3.04 34.26
C PRO A 201 8.84 -3.43 35.26
N ASN A 202 8.48 -4.00 36.41
CA ASN A 202 9.42 -4.55 37.40
C ASN A 202 9.72 -6.04 37.18
N HIS A 203 9.16 -6.68 36.14
CA HIS A 203 9.49 -8.05 35.80
C HIS A 203 10.99 -8.19 35.48
N SER A 204 11.61 -9.28 35.92
CA SER A 204 13.07 -9.51 35.86
C SER A 204 13.68 -9.28 34.47
N ASN A 205 12.96 -9.63 33.40
CA ASN A 205 13.39 -9.38 32.01
C ASN A 205 13.49 -7.88 31.67
N TYR A 206 12.58 -7.04 32.16
CA TYR A 206 12.66 -5.58 31.96
C TYR A 206 13.75 -4.96 32.82
N GLU A 207 13.96 -5.45 34.05
CA GLU A 207 15.12 -5.02 34.86
C GLU A 207 16.46 -5.42 34.22
N ALA A 208 16.55 -6.62 33.67
CA ALA A 208 17.73 -7.08 32.94
C ALA A 208 17.98 -6.22 31.69
N GLY A 209 16.93 -5.91 30.92
CA GLY A 209 16.99 -4.97 29.80
C GLY A 209 17.44 -3.58 30.25
N ARG A 210 16.82 -3.01 31.29
CA ARG A 210 17.19 -1.68 31.83
C ARG A 210 18.66 -1.62 32.27
N ARG A 211 19.13 -2.66 32.98
CA ARG A 211 20.54 -2.76 33.41
C ARG A 211 21.50 -2.92 32.23
N ALA A 212 21.16 -3.72 31.22
CA ALA A 212 21.96 -3.89 30.02
C ALA A 212 22.06 -2.58 29.20
N THR A 213 20.92 -1.92 28.96
CA THR A 213 20.88 -0.63 28.25
C THR A 213 21.63 0.45 29.04
N LYS A 214 21.47 0.54 30.36
CA LYS A 214 22.27 1.47 31.19
C LYS A 214 23.77 1.17 31.14
N LEU A 215 24.16 -0.10 31.14
CA LEU A 215 25.57 -0.51 31.05
C LEU A 215 26.20 -0.10 29.71
N VAL A 216 25.43 -0.17 28.62
CA VAL A 216 25.90 0.20 27.27
C VAL A 216 25.90 1.71 27.05
N TYR A 217 24.84 2.42 27.44
CA TYR A 217 24.63 3.85 27.12
C TYR A 217 24.95 4.82 28.27
N GLY A 218 25.31 4.32 29.46
CA GLY A 218 25.68 5.12 30.63
C GLY A 218 24.53 5.86 31.34
N VAL A 219 23.34 5.88 30.75
CA VAL A 219 22.13 6.57 31.24
C VAL A 219 21.02 5.57 31.58
N GLU A 220 20.17 5.87 32.57
CA GLU A 220 18.94 5.08 32.75
C GLU A 220 18.03 5.31 31.54
N PRO A 221 17.53 4.24 30.88
CA PRO A 221 16.65 4.40 29.73
C PRO A 221 15.23 4.76 30.16
N ASP A 222 14.60 5.69 29.43
CA ASP A 222 13.18 5.99 29.60
C ASP A 222 12.33 4.81 29.11
N MET A 223 11.48 4.29 30.00
CA MET A 223 10.58 3.18 29.70
C MET A 223 9.36 3.68 28.91
N THR A 224 9.51 3.83 27.60
CA THR A 224 8.39 4.16 26.70
C THR A 224 7.49 2.94 26.49
N ARG A 225 6.19 3.21 26.27
CA ARG A 225 5.19 2.17 26.03
C ARG A 225 4.86 2.06 24.56
N GLU A 226 5.30 0.98 23.92
CA GLU A 226 4.90 0.63 22.56
C GLU A 226 4.03 -0.64 22.51
N GLY A 227 3.18 -0.74 21.49
CA GLY A 227 2.24 -1.85 21.32
C GLY A 227 2.30 -2.41 19.90
N GLY A 228 2.96 -3.56 19.73
CA GLY A 228 2.92 -4.32 18.48
C GLY A 228 1.59 -5.05 18.29
N SER A 229 1.13 -5.13 17.05
CA SER A 229 -0.04 -5.95 16.69
C SER A 229 0.39 -7.40 16.44
N ILE A 230 -0.33 -8.38 17.00
CA ILE A 230 -0.20 -9.79 16.60
C ILE A 230 -1.11 -10.00 15.38
N PRO A 231 -0.56 -10.31 14.18
CA PRO A 231 -1.39 -10.52 13.00
C PRO A 231 -2.12 -11.87 13.08
N VAL A 232 -3.42 -11.87 12.83
CA VAL A 232 -4.18 -13.10 12.52
C VAL A 232 -4.02 -13.38 11.03
N THR A 233 -3.17 -14.34 10.68
CA THR A 233 -3.04 -14.89 9.33
C THR A 233 -4.13 -15.93 9.03
N LEU A 234 -4.65 -15.94 7.79
CA LEU A 234 -5.39 -17.09 7.25
C LEU A 234 -5.07 -17.32 5.77
N VAL A 235 -5.22 -18.58 5.35
CA VAL A 235 -4.59 -19.21 4.17
C VAL A 235 -5.64 -19.85 3.26
N LEU A 236 -5.39 -19.91 1.95
CA LEU A 236 -5.93 -20.96 1.07
C LEU A 236 -4.84 -21.45 0.08
N GLN A 237 -4.74 -22.76 -0.09
CA GLN A 237 -3.61 -23.47 -0.70
C GLN A 237 -4.07 -24.54 -1.70
N VAL A 238 -3.42 -24.63 -2.86
CA VAL A 238 -3.07 -25.90 -3.55
C VAL A 238 -1.71 -25.70 -4.24
N THR A 239 -0.77 -26.60 -3.96
CA THR A 239 0.65 -26.66 -4.42
C THR A 239 0.75 -27.14 -5.89
N GLU A 240 1.74 -26.82 -6.73
CA GLU A 240 3.17 -26.47 -6.55
C GLU A 240 3.64 -25.29 -7.44
N MET A 241 4.92 -24.87 -7.31
CA MET A 241 5.55 -23.76 -8.05
C MET A 241 7.03 -24.02 -8.39
N GLU A 242 7.54 -23.33 -9.40
CA GLU A 242 8.98 -23.01 -9.55
C GLU A 242 9.18 -21.49 -9.76
N GLY A 243 10.29 -20.95 -9.22
CA GLY A 243 10.90 -19.70 -9.67
C GLY A 243 10.32 -18.37 -9.13
N SER A 244 11.04 -17.72 -8.22
CA SER A 244 10.90 -16.28 -7.93
C SER A 244 12.21 -15.54 -8.19
N ALA A 245 12.11 -14.28 -8.64
CA ALA A 245 13.28 -13.44 -8.93
C ALA A 245 13.99 -12.96 -7.65
N PRO A 246 15.33 -12.74 -7.67
CA PRO A 246 16.07 -12.31 -6.50
C PRO A 246 15.69 -10.90 -6.05
N ALA A 247 15.74 -10.66 -4.74
CA ALA A 247 15.43 -9.36 -4.14
C ALA A 247 16.43 -8.28 -4.56
N TRP A 248 15.91 -7.07 -4.81
CA TRP A 248 16.75 -5.88 -5.02
C TRP A 248 17.59 -5.58 -3.77
N GLN A 249 18.86 -5.24 -3.98
CA GLN A 249 19.79 -4.84 -2.93
C GLN A 249 20.25 -3.41 -3.22
N ALA A 250 20.12 -2.52 -2.24
CA ALA A 250 20.61 -1.16 -2.34
C ALA A 250 22.15 -1.15 -2.33
N ASP A 251 22.75 -0.33 -3.20
CA ASP A 251 24.18 -0.07 -3.16
C ASP A 251 24.52 0.87 -1.99
N TYR A 252 25.03 0.29 -0.91
CA TYR A 252 25.45 1.00 0.30
C TYR A 252 26.70 1.87 0.10
N THR A 253 27.35 1.82 -1.07
CA THR A 253 28.46 2.70 -1.46
C THR A 253 27.99 3.97 -2.17
N HIS A 254 26.70 4.08 -2.52
CA HIS A 254 26.12 5.26 -3.17
C HIS A 254 26.25 6.52 -2.30
N GLN A 255 26.52 7.67 -2.92
CA GLN A 255 26.85 8.91 -2.23
C GLN A 255 25.80 9.36 -1.19
N ASN A 256 24.51 9.12 -1.45
CA ASN A 256 23.44 9.46 -0.51
C ASN A 256 23.51 8.64 0.80
N TYR A 257 23.88 7.35 0.72
CA TYR A 257 24.13 6.53 1.90
C TYR A 257 25.36 7.00 2.67
N LEU A 258 26.44 7.35 1.96
CA LEU A 258 27.65 7.92 2.58
C LEU A 258 27.39 9.29 3.25
N ALA A 259 26.53 10.12 2.65
CA ALA A 259 26.10 11.39 3.24
C ALA A 259 25.27 11.17 4.51
N GLY A 260 24.31 10.24 4.48
CA GLY A 260 23.53 9.84 5.65
C GLY A 260 24.42 9.31 6.79
N ARG A 261 25.37 8.42 6.50
CA ARG A 261 26.35 7.92 7.48
C ARG A 261 27.16 9.03 8.12
N ARG A 262 27.71 9.96 7.31
CA ARG A 262 28.45 11.12 7.82
C ARG A 262 27.59 12.03 8.69
N ALA A 263 26.32 12.24 8.33
CA ALA A 263 25.39 13.02 9.15
C ALA A 263 25.15 12.34 10.50
N THR A 264 24.87 11.03 10.53
CA THR A 264 24.71 10.30 11.80
C THR A 264 25.97 10.32 12.66
N GLN A 265 27.14 10.06 12.06
CA GLN A 265 28.43 10.10 12.76
C GLN A 265 28.74 11.49 13.34
N LEU A 266 28.34 12.58 12.65
CA LEU A 266 28.56 13.95 13.08
C LEU A 266 27.58 14.42 14.17
N VAL A 267 26.36 13.89 14.19
CA VAL A 267 25.33 14.22 15.19
C VAL A 267 25.43 13.35 16.45
N TYR A 268 25.70 12.05 16.30
CA TYR A 268 25.63 11.07 17.39
C TYR A 268 26.99 10.49 17.82
N GLY A 269 28.08 10.84 17.13
CA GLY A 269 29.43 10.37 17.46
C GLY A 269 29.70 8.88 17.16
N VAL A 270 28.73 8.17 16.59
CA VAL A 270 28.79 6.74 16.27
C VAL A 270 28.41 6.48 14.81
N GLU A 271 29.02 5.49 14.18
CA GLU A 271 28.62 5.02 12.86
C GLU A 271 27.26 4.33 12.97
N PRO A 272 26.30 4.60 12.08
CA PRO A 272 25.02 3.90 12.10
C PRO A 272 25.20 2.42 11.78
N ASP A 273 24.57 1.56 12.57
CA ASP A 273 24.35 0.17 12.19
C ASP A 273 23.47 0.13 10.93
N LEU A 274 24.03 -0.39 9.84
CA LEU A 274 23.30 -0.61 8.59
C LEU A 274 22.43 -1.86 8.72
N THR A 275 21.32 -1.74 9.46
CA THR A 275 20.31 -2.79 9.53
C THR A 275 19.62 -2.96 8.17
N ARG A 276 19.40 -4.21 7.77
CA ARG A 276 18.62 -4.53 6.57
C ARG A 276 17.12 -4.45 6.90
N GLU A 277 16.60 -3.24 6.99
CA GLU A 277 15.15 -2.98 7.06
C GLU A 277 14.47 -3.45 5.77
N GLY A 278 13.85 -4.64 5.85
CA GLY A 278 13.14 -5.26 4.74
C GLY A 278 11.73 -4.68 4.57
N GLY A 279 11.62 -3.52 3.91
CA GLY A 279 10.34 -2.98 3.47
C GLY A 279 9.63 -3.92 2.49
N SER A 280 8.71 -4.74 2.98
CA SER A 280 7.96 -5.70 2.16
C SER A 280 6.75 -5.03 1.49
N ILE A 281 6.85 -4.81 0.18
CA ILE A 281 5.69 -4.90 -0.72
C ILE A 281 6.00 -6.01 -1.71
N PRO A 282 5.73 -7.26 -1.33
CA PRO A 282 4.65 -7.96 -2.03
C PRO A 282 3.78 -8.83 -1.11
N ILE A 283 2.51 -9.01 -1.50
CA ILE A 283 1.80 -10.26 -1.23
C ILE A 283 1.69 -11.01 -2.55
N THR A 284 2.57 -11.99 -2.74
CA THR A 284 2.42 -13.06 -3.72
C THR A 284 2.61 -14.37 -2.97
N ILE A 285 1.71 -15.32 -3.22
CA ILE A 285 1.63 -16.62 -2.55
C ILE A 285 2.78 -17.51 -3.04
N ILE A 286 3.44 -18.23 -2.12
CA ILE A 286 4.32 -19.37 -2.44
C ILE A 286 3.91 -20.57 -1.57
N LEU A 287 3.87 -21.77 -2.15
CA LEU A 287 3.43 -23.01 -1.50
C LEU A 287 4.43 -24.14 -1.74
N GLN A 288 4.99 -24.69 -0.66
CA GLN A 288 5.72 -25.97 -0.66
C GLN A 288 4.75 -27.16 -0.50
N PRO A 289 5.06 -28.32 -1.10
CA PRO A 289 4.35 -29.57 -0.86
C PRO A 289 4.97 -30.38 0.28
N LEU A 290 4.13 -31.18 0.94
CA LEU A 290 4.56 -32.42 1.59
C LEU A 290 4.12 -33.60 0.70
N PRO A 291 4.94 -34.64 0.52
CA PRO A 291 4.60 -35.78 -0.33
C PRO A 291 3.42 -36.58 0.24
N ALA A 292 2.65 -37.19 -0.66
CA ALA A 292 1.49 -38.00 -0.30
C ALA A 292 1.87 -39.27 0.49
N SER A 293 0.95 -39.70 1.35
CA SER A 293 1.09 -40.83 2.27
C SER A 293 1.43 -42.16 1.58
N VAL A 294 2.39 -42.89 2.13
CA VAL A 294 2.50 -44.35 1.94
C VAL A 294 1.65 -45.03 3.02
N SER A 295 0.70 -45.86 2.60
CA SER A 295 -0.16 -46.63 3.50
C SER A 295 0.47 -47.98 3.92
N ASP A 296 0.21 -48.35 5.18
CA ASP A 296 0.23 -49.70 5.76
C ASP A 296 1.38 -50.68 5.44
N LYS A 297 2.19 -50.99 6.47
CA LYS A 297 2.39 -52.35 7.02
C LYS A 297 3.41 -52.43 8.17
N ALA A 298 2.93 -52.73 9.39
CA ALA A 298 3.54 -53.50 10.48
C ALA A 298 2.85 -53.06 11.80
N LYS A 299 1.80 -53.73 12.30
CA LYS A 299 1.81 -54.99 13.09
C LYS A 299 2.75 -55.01 14.30
N THR A 300 2.20 -55.48 15.43
CA THR A 300 2.84 -55.97 16.68
C THR A 300 3.64 -54.95 17.51
N SER A 301 3.72 -55.01 18.84
CA SER A 301 2.83 -55.52 19.93
C SER A 301 3.57 -55.37 21.27
N CYS A 302 2.88 -54.92 22.34
CA CYS A 302 3.09 -55.19 23.79
C CYS A 302 2.36 -54.07 24.58
N ASN A 303 1.50 -54.33 25.59
CA ASN A 303 1.75 -54.95 26.90
C ASN A 303 2.75 -54.11 27.74
N ASP A 304 2.59 -53.78 29.03
CA ASP A 304 1.56 -54.02 30.07
C ASP A 304 1.83 -53.01 31.24
N ALA A 305 0.97 -52.67 32.20
CA ALA A 305 -0.48 -52.81 32.42
C ALA A 305 -0.89 -51.96 33.67
N TYR A 306 -2.20 -51.95 34.03
CA TYR A 306 -2.88 -51.25 35.15
C TYR A 306 -3.21 -49.75 34.96
#